data_AF-A0A6L7GQW0-F1
#
_entry.id   AF-A0A6L7GQW0-F1
#
_cell.length_a   1.000
_cell.length_b   1.000
_cell.length_c   1.000
_cell.angle_alpha   90.00
_cell.angle_beta   90.00
_cell.angle_gamma   90.00
#
_symmetry.space_group_name_H-M   'P 1'
#
loop_
_entity.id
_entity.type
_entity.pdbx_description
1 polymer ?
#
loop_
_entity_poly.entity_id
_entity_poly.type
_entity_poly.pdbx_seq_one_letter_code
_entity_poly.pdbx_strand_id
1 'polypeptide(L)' 'MPSLNIEFTDEEHAGIKAAAEREGVSLKPFVHDAAVERASDHRRRVLDAARRSAAWSAELNDRLK' A
#
# COMPACT_ATOMS: atom_id res chain seq x y z
N MET A 1 8.66 -0.64 20.45
CA MET A 1 8.07 -0.44 19.10
C MET A 1 6.88 -1.38 18.98
N PRO A 2 5.75 -0.97 18.38
CA PRO A 2 4.65 -1.89 18.10
C PRO A 2 5.12 -3.01 17.16
N SER A 3 4.75 -4.26 17.47
CA SER A 3 5.14 -5.44 16.69
C SER A 3 3.91 -6.11 16.10
N LEU A 4 3.97 -6.45 14.82
CA LEU A 4 2.94 -7.19 14.12
C LEU A 4 3.44 -8.62 13.88
N ASN A 5 2.76 -9.60 14.46
CA ASN A 5 3.05 -11.02 14.23
C ASN A 5 2.13 -11.50 13.10
N ILE A 6 2.72 -11.96 12.00
CA ILE A 6 2.02 -12.51 10.84
C ILE A 6 2.64 -13.87 10.56
N GLU A 7 1.80 -14.86 10.35
CA GLU A 7 2.22 -16.18 9.88
C GLU A 7 2.20 -16.18 8.35
N PHE A 8 3.27 -16.70 7.76
CA PHE A 8 3.39 -16.92 6.32
C PHE A 8 3.36 -18.40 6.05
N THR A 9 2.79 -18.80 4.90
CA THR A 9 3.03 -20.16 4.42
C THR A 9 4.48 -20.33 3.98
N ASP A 10 4.94 -21.57 3.86
CA ASP A 10 6.31 -21.85 3.41
C ASP A 10 6.56 -21.29 2.00
N GLU A 11 5.55 -21.34 1.12
CA GLU A 11 5.63 -20.81 -0.24
C GLU A 11 5.74 -19.28 -0.24
N GLU A 12 4.93 -18.60 0.57
CA GLU A 12 4.98 -17.14 0.70
C GLU A 12 6.33 -16.70 1.27
N HIS A 13 6.80 -17.39 2.31
CA HIS A 13 8.08 -17.09 2.93
C HIS A 13 9.25 -17.29 1.95
N ALA A 14 9.24 -18.36 1.16
CA ALA A 14 10.23 -18.59 0.10
C ALA A 14 10.20 -17.48 -0.95
N GLY A 15 9.01 -17.03 -1.36
CA GLY A 15 8.85 -15.93 -2.31
C GLY A 15 9.40 -14.60 -1.80
N ILE A 16 9.08 -14.24 -0.56
CA ILE A 16 9.56 -13.01 0.08
C ILE A 16 11.08 -13.07 0.27
N LYS A 17 11.62 -14.23 0.68
CA LYS A 17 13.06 -14.43 0.82
C LYS A 17 13.81 -14.25 -0.48
N ALA A 18 13.34 -14.86 -1.56
CA ALA A 18 13.94 -14.71 -2.89
C ALA A 18 13.91 -13.25 -3.36
N ALA A 19 12.82 -12.51 -3.07
CA ALA A 19 12.72 -11.09 -3.41
C ALA A 19 13.70 -10.23 -2.59
N ALA A 20 13.82 -10.46 -1.29
CA ALA A 20 14.77 -9.75 -0.43
C ALA A 20 16.23 -10.03 -0.83
N GLU A 21 16.57 -11.29 -1.17
CA GLU A 21 17.89 -11.68 -1.65
C GLU A 21 18.26 -10.99 -2.97
N ARG A 22 17.30 -10.86 -3.91
CA ARG A 22 17.51 -10.13 -5.16
C ARG A 22 17.83 -8.65 -4.96
N GLU A 23 17.27 -8.04 -3.94
CA GLU A 23 17.50 -6.64 -3.59
C GLU A 23 18.70 -6.46 -2.64
N GLY A 24 19.32 -7.55 -2.19
CA GLY A 24 20.46 -7.52 -1.27
C GLY A 24 20.11 -7.00 0.13
N VAL A 25 18.83 -7.03 0.51
CA VAL A 25 18.33 -6.52 1.79
C VAL A 25 17.91 -7.65 2.72
N SER A 26 17.89 -7.37 4.01
CA SER A 26 17.35 -8.31 4.99
C SER A 26 15.83 -8.44 4.89
N LEU A 27 15.31 -9.61 5.23
CA LEU A 27 13.88 -9.93 5.12
C LEU A 27 12.97 -9.00 5.92
N LYS A 28 13.38 -8.62 7.14
CA LYS A 28 12.58 -7.76 8.03
C LYS A 28 12.39 -6.34 7.46
N PRO A 29 13.46 -5.60 7.08
CA PRO A 29 13.32 -4.34 6.37
C PRO A 29 12.49 -4.45 5.09
N PHE A 30 12.72 -5.49 4.28
CA PHE A 30 12.00 -5.70 3.04
C PHE A 30 10.48 -5.81 3.24
N VAL A 31 10.04 -6.65 4.19
CA VAL A 31 8.62 -6.82 4.50
C VAL A 31 8.02 -5.54 5.11
N HIS A 32 8.78 -4.87 5.98
CA HIS A 32 8.34 -3.60 6.57
C HIS A 32 8.11 -2.54 5.48
N ASP A 33 9.07 -2.37 4.58
CA ASP A 33 9.00 -1.34 3.54
C ASP A 33 7.88 -1.65 2.54
N ALA A 34 7.72 -2.91 2.14
CA ALA A 34 6.60 -3.33 1.31
C ALA A 34 5.22 -3.07 1.97
N ALA A 35 5.11 -3.27 3.29
CA ALA A 35 3.89 -2.99 4.03
C ALA A 35 3.60 -1.48 4.14
N VAL A 36 4.65 -0.67 4.41
CA VAL A 36 4.55 0.79 4.47
C VAL A 36 4.23 1.38 3.10
N GLU A 37 4.85 0.88 2.04
CA GLU A 37 4.58 1.28 0.66
C GLU A 37 3.14 0.94 0.27
N ARG A 38 2.68 -0.30 0.51
CA ARG A 38 1.28 -0.71 0.28
C ARG A 38 0.28 0.17 1.02
N ALA A 39 0.56 0.49 2.29
CA ALA A 39 -0.30 1.36 3.09
C ALA A 39 -0.31 2.81 2.55
N SER A 40 0.85 3.31 2.10
CA SER A 40 1.00 4.65 1.55
C SER A 40 0.35 4.79 0.17
N ASP A 41 0.51 3.79 -0.69
CA ASP A 41 -0.14 3.71 -1.99
C ASP A 41 -1.66 3.59 -1.87
N HIS A 42 -2.14 2.80 -0.91
CA HIS A 42 -3.57 2.75 -0.61
C HIS A 42 -4.08 4.15 -0.20
N ARG A 43 -3.35 4.85 0.68
CA ARG A 43 -3.69 6.21 1.09
C ARG A 43 -3.72 7.19 -0.09
N ARG A 44 -2.74 7.10 -0.99
CA ARG A 44 -2.66 7.93 -2.21
C ARG A 44 -3.83 7.63 -3.16
N ARG A 45 -4.16 6.36 -3.40
CA ARG A 45 -5.30 5.94 -4.24
C ARG A 45 -6.64 6.39 -3.66
N VAL A 46 -6.81 6.30 -2.35
CA VAL A 46 -8.02 6.78 -1.64
C VAL A 46 -8.14 8.30 -1.75
N LEU A 47 -7.05 9.04 -1.54
CA LEU A 47 -7.05 10.50 -1.70
C LEU A 47 -7.34 10.93 -3.15
N ASP A 48 -6.77 10.25 -4.14
CA ASP A 48 -7.05 10.54 -5.55
C ASP A 48 -8.49 10.17 -5.95
N ALA A 49 -9.05 9.10 -5.39
CA ALA A 49 -10.47 8.77 -5.56
C ALA A 49 -11.38 9.81 -4.90
N ALA A 50 -11.04 10.28 -3.70
CA ALA A 50 -11.78 11.33 -3.00
C ALA A 50 -11.74 12.66 -3.75
N ARG A 51 -10.59 13.02 -4.34
CA ARG A 51 -10.43 14.22 -5.19
C ARG A 51 -11.27 14.15 -6.45
N ARG A 52 -11.32 12.98 -7.12
CA ARG A 52 -12.17 12.79 -8.31
C ARG A 52 -13.66 12.90 -7.96
N SER A 53 -14.09 12.33 -6.84
CA SER A 53 -15.47 12.45 -6.36
C SER A 53 -15.84 13.90 -6.04
N ALA A 54 -14.97 14.62 -5.32
CA ALA A 54 -15.18 16.03 -5.00
C ALA A 54 -15.22 16.93 -6.25
N ALA A 55 -14.38 16.65 -7.25
CA ALA A 55 -14.40 17.36 -8.53
C ALA A 55 -15.71 17.13 -9.31
N TRP A 56 -16.20 15.88 -9.36
CA TRP A 56 -17.47 15.55 -9.99
C TRP A 56 -18.67 16.15 -9.25
N SER A 57 -18.67 16.18 -7.92
CA SER A 57 -19.72 16.84 -7.14
C SER A 57 -19.72 18.36 -7.31
N ALA A 58 -18.54 18.98 -7.44
CA ALA A 58 -18.44 20.42 -7.71
C ALA A 58 -18.98 20.77 -9.11
N GLU A 59 -18.64 19.98 -10.13
CA GLU A 59 -19.16 20.14 -11.48
C GLU A 59 -20.68 19.94 -11.54
N LEU A 60 -21.21 18.93 -10.86
CA LEU A 60 -22.65 18.67 -10.81
C LEU A 60 -23.42 19.80 -10.11
N ASN A 61 -22.88 20.35 -9.02
CA ASN A 61 -23.47 21.49 -8.32
C ASN A 61 -23.47 22.78 -9.16
N ASP A 62 -22.46 22.95 -10.02
CA ASP A 62 -22.41 24.09 -10.94
C ASP A 62 -23.47 23.98 -12.05
N ARG A 63 -23.80 22.75 -12.46
CA ARG A 63 -24.82 22.46 -13.50
C ARG A 63 -26.26 22.43 -12.99
N LEU A 64 -26.47 22.32 -11.68
CA LEU A 64 -27.79 22.29 -11.04
C LEU A 64 -28.20 23.67 -10.46
N LYS A 65 -27.40 24.71 -10.67
CA LYS A 65 -27.73 26.11 -10.40
C LYS A 65 -28.33 26.80 -11.63
#